data_AF-A0A7C8N1B1-F1
#
_entry.id   AF-A0A7C8N1B1-F1
#
_cell.length_a   1.000
_cell.length_b   1.000
_cell.length_c   1.000
_cell.angle_alpha   90.00
_cell.angle_beta   90.00
_cell.angle_gamma   90.00
#
_symmetry.space_group_name_H-M   'P 1'
#
loop_
_entity.id
_entity.type
_entity.pdbx_description
1 polymer ?
#
loop_
_entity_poly.entity_id
_entity_poly.type
_entity_poly.pdbx_seq_one_letter_code
_entity_poly.pdbx_strand_id
1 'polypeptide(L)'
;MSSSINLESRIKGAIIGVAVADALGGPVEFKRRGTFPKVTDLQENLTFGLPAGAWTDDTSMTLCLAKSLIDTKSFSSASQLQNYIAWFHSGYLSSTGHCFDIGNLTRITLSFWSSHVPNKPVSSKATSDLPSEEVIEELQKELNKSHAREVYCGNGSLMRTVPIGLFYYSSSEEDIVKYSHLASQLTHPYHTNGEACAVYSILVAYILSTGETSATTTPSKKAAFEKFKTFEFQSKVLKDRFAVYETLEDFGSREEKLISSSGFVVHSLEAALWAFFSTESWEEGALKVVNLGDDADTVGAIYGGLAGAYYGLEAIPETWRERLMQKDTVNEIAEGLWKVIVERGDN
;
A
#
# COMPACT_ATOMS: atom_id res chain seq x y z
N MET A 1 -21.80 6.70 21.30
CA MET A 1 -21.76 5.24 21.13
C MET A 1 -21.02 5.00 19.84
N SER A 2 -19.77 4.53 19.90
CA SER A 2 -19.01 4.20 18.70
C SER A 2 -19.68 2.97 18.07
N SER A 3 -20.30 3.14 16.89
CA SER A 3 -20.75 2.02 16.09
C SER A 3 -19.51 1.16 15.78
N SER A 4 -19.59 -0.13 16.08
CA SER A 4 -18.53 -1.08 15.75
C SER A 4 -18.20 -1.01 14.25
N ILE A 5 -16.94 -0.72 13.91
CA ILE A 5 -16.47 -0.70 12.52
C ILE A 5 -16.48 -2.14 12.00
N ASN A 6 -17.32 -2.42 11.01
CA ASN A 6 -17.45 -3.75 10.43
C ASN A 6 -16.32 -4.05 9.43
N LEU A 7 -16.17 -5.33 9.06
CA LEU A 7 -15.10 -5.80 8.17
C LEU A 7 -15.16 -5.13 6.78
N GLU A 8 -16.36 -4.91 6.24
CA GLU A 8 -16.57 -4.21 4.96
C GLU A 8 -15.98 -2.79 5.00
N SER A 9 -16.32 -2.02 6.03
CA SER A 9 -15.81 -0.66 6.23
C SER A 9 -14.29 -0.64 6.36
N ARG A 10 -13.67 -1.61 7.03
CA ARG A 10 -12.20 -1.71 7.12
C ARG A 10 -11.55 -1.97 5.77
N ILE A 11 -12.05 -2.95 5.03
CA ILE A 11 -11.48 -3.34 3.73
C ILE A 11 -11.65 -2.21 2.72
N LYS A 12 -12.86 -1.64 2.63
CA LYS A 12 -13.11 -0.50 1.75
C LYS A 12 -12.33 0.74 2.18
N GLY A 13 -12.31 1.02 3.48
CA GLY A 13 -11.56 2.11 4.08
C GLY A 13 -10.07 2.03 3.76
N ALA A 14 -9.48 0.84 3.75
CA ALA A 14 -8.07 0.67 3.39
C ALA A 14 -7.79 0.99 1.91
N ILE A 15 -8.56 0.44 0.97
CA ILE A 15 -8.35 0.69 -0.47
C ILE A 15 -8.65 2.15 -0.84
N ILE A 16 -9.76 2.70 -0.35
CA ILE A 16 -10.14 4.11 -0.58
C ILE A 16 -9.20 5.05 0.16
N GLY A 17 -8.72 4.66 1.34
CA GLY A 17 -7.77 5.43 2.14
C GLY A 17 -6.42 5.59 1.44
N VAL A 18 -5.93 4.56 0.75
CA VAL A 18 -4.77 4.69 -0.15
C VAL A 18 -5.04 5.80 -1.17
N ALA A 19 -6.14 5.69 -1.93
CA ALA A 19 -6.46 6.64 -3.01
C ALA A 19 -6.66 8.08 -2.55
N VAL A 20 -7.32 8.29 -1.41
CA VAL A 20 -7.50 9.63 -0.85
C VAL A 20 -6.19 10.22 -0.38
N ALA A 21 -5.36 9.45 0.34
CA ALA A 21 -4.12 9.98 0.90
C ALA A 21 -3.01 10.18 -0.16
N ASP A 22 -2.96 9.32 -1.18
CA ASP A 22 -2.19 9.52 -2.42
C ASP A 22 -2.59 10.87 -3.06
N ALA A 23 -3.87 11.04 -3.41
CA ALA A 23 -4.36 12.26 -4.06
C ALA A 23 -4.19 13.54 -3.20
N LEU A 24 -4.15 13.38 -1.87
CA LEU A 24 -3.88 14.47 -0.93
C LEU A 24 -2.38 14.86 -0.90
N GLY A 25 -1.48 13.87 -1.06
CA GLY A 25 -0.03 14.07 -1.03
C GLY A 25 0.57 14.52 -2.36
N GLY A 26 0.02 14.09 -3.49
CA GLY A 26 0.55 14.39 -4.83
C GLY A 26 0.87 15.86 -5.11
N PRO A 27 0.03 16.86 -4.71
CA PRO A 27 0.32 18.28 -4.93
C PRO A 27 1.59 18.81 -4.25
N VAL A 28 2.12 18.11 -3.26
CA VAL A 28 3.32 18.49 -2.50
C VAL A 28 4.45 17.47 -2.62
N GLU A 29 4.28 16.49 -3.51
CA GLU A 29 5.35 15.62 -3.96
C GLU A 29 6.52 16.43 -4.56
N PHE A 30 7.74 15.97 -4.31
CA PHE A 30 9.02 16.60 -4.63
C PHE A 30 9.26 17.96 -3.97
N LYS A 31 8.34 18.47 -3.14
CA LYS A 31 8.52 19.74 -2.43
C LYS A 31 9.21 19.51 -1.10
N ARG A 32 10.27 20.26 -0.85
CA ARG A 32 10.95 20.24 0.44
C ARG A 32 9.98 20.66 1.56
N ARG A 33 10.03 19.97 2.70
CA ARG A 33 9.26 20.34 3.88
C ARG A 33 9.34 21.83 4.21
N GLY A 34 8.18 22.43 4.46
CA GLY A 34 8.08 23.84 4.86
C GLY A 34 8.25 24.85 3.73
N THR A 35 8.42 24.41 2.47
CA THR A 35 8.50 25.32 1.31
C THR A 35 7.17 25.48 0.56
N PHE A 36 6.10 24.85 1.03
CA PHE A 36 4.76 24.91 0.45
C PHE A 36 3.71 25.30 1.50
N PRO A 37 2.59 25.92 1.09
CA PRO A 37 1.46 26.15 1.99
C PRO A 37 0.95 24.82 2.54
N LYS A 38 0.58 24.78 3.84
CA LYS A 38 0.10 23.54 4.45
C LYS A 38 -1.05 22.93 3.66
N VAL A 39 -0.93 21.64 3.34
CA VAL A 39 -2.02 20.84 2.81
C VAL A 39 -3.09 20.74 3.87
N THR A 40 -4.31 21.13 3.52
CA THR A 40 -5.51 21.08 4.37
C THR A 40 -6.70 20.46 3.65
N ASP A 41 -6.62 20.30 2.33
CA ASP A 41 -7.64 19.74 1.47
C ASP A 41 -7.00 19.20 0.19
N LEU A 42 -7.76 18.41 -0.58
CA LEU A 42 -7.39 17.99 -1.94
C LEU A 42 -7.14 19.21 -2.83
N GLN A 43 -6.02 19.19 -3.55
CA GLN A 43 -5.55 20.29 -4.39
C GLN A 43 -5.14 19.77 -5.76
N GLU A 44 -5.05 20.66 -6.74
CA GLU A 44 -4.51 20.33 -8.05
C GLU A 44 -3.05 19.89 -7.92
N ASN A 45 -2.69 18.80 -8.60
CA ASN A 45 -1.29 18.39 -8.73
C ASN A 45 -0.67 19.14 -9.90
N LEU A 46 -0.01 20.26 -9.60
CA LEU A 46 0.63 21.12 -10.60
C LEU A 46 1.87 20.47 -11.25
N THR A 47 2.49 19.47 -10.63
CA THR A 47 3.64 18.75 -11.19
C THR A 47 3.22 17.99 -12.45
N PHE A 48 2.06 17.35 -12.42
CA PHE A 48 1.51 16.57 -13.54
C PHE A 48 0.36 17.25 -14.28
N GLY A 49 -0.06 18.44 -13.85
CA GLY A 49 -1.20 19.17 -14.45
C GLY A 49 -2.54 18.46 -14.24
N LEU A 50 -2.74 17.85 -13.06
CA LEU A 50 -3.92 17.05 -12.74
C LEU A 50 -4.89 17.82 -11.84
N PRO A 51 -6.21 17.59 -11.97
CA PRO A 51 -7.20 18.20 -11.10
C PRO A 51 -7.09 17.68 -9.66
N ALA A 52 -7.71 18.39 -8.72
CA ALA A 52 -7.83 17.92 -7.35
C ALA A 52 -8.51 16.54 -7.28
N GLY A 53 -7.97 15.64 -6.45
CA GLY A 53 -8.46 14.28 -6.30
C GLY A 53 -7.89 13.26 -7.28
N ALA A 54 -6.97 13.66 -8.16
CA ALA A 54 -6.20 12.72 -8.97
C ALA A 54 -5.14 12.00 -8.11
N TRP A 55 -5.15 10.67 -8.17
CA TRP A 55 -4.19 9.75 -7.54
C TRP A 55 -3.20 9.20 -8.56
N THR A 56 -2.05 8.69 -8.09
CA THR A 56 -0.85 8.39 -8.88
C THR A 56 -0.62 6.88 -9.09
N ASP A 57 0.64 6.45 -9.23
CA ASP A 57 1.01 5.05 -9.37
C ASP A 57 0.80 4.24 -8.08
N ASP A 58 0.86 4.86 -6.89
CA ASP A 58 0.52 4.25 -5.61
C ASP A 58 -0.83 3.55 -5.66
N THR A 59 -1.87 4.31 -6.01
CA THR A 59 -3.23 3.79 -6.13
C THR A 59 -3.34 2.85 -7.32
N SER A 60 -2.79 3.21 -8.48
CA SER A 60 -2.86 2.35 -9.68
C SER A 60 -2.35 0.94 -9.40
N MET A 61 -1.16 0.84 -8.81
CA MET A 61 -0.55 -0.45 -8.50
C MET A 61 -1.25 -1.16 -7.33
N THR A 62 -1.81 -0.43 -6.36
CA THR A 62 -2.68 -1.01 -5.32
C THR A 62 -3.91 -1.68 -5.92
N LEU A 63 -4.60 -0.99 -6.83
CA LEU A 63 -5.79 -1.51 -7.51
C LEU A 63 -5.44 -2.71 -8.38
N CYS A 64 -4.29 -2.69 -9.08
CA CYS A 64 -3.80 -3.83 -9.86
C CYS A 64 -3.54 -5.07 -8.98
N LEU A 65 -2.97 -4.91 -7.79
CA LEU A 65 -2.74 -6.01 -6.86
C LEU A 65 -4.06 -6.56 -6.29
N ALA A 66 -4.95 -5.68 -5.85
CA ALA A 66 -6.28 -6.06 -5.38
C ALA A 66 -7.06 -6.80 -6.48
N LYS A 67 -7.02 -6.31 -7.72
CA LYS A 67 -7.66 -6.93 -8.87
C LYS A 67 -7.12 -8.33 -9.15
N SER A 68 -5.82 -8.54 -9.01
CA SER A 68 -5.22 -9.87 -9.14
C SER A 68 -5.83 -10.83 -8.12
N LEU A 69 -5.85 -10.46 -6.83
CA LEU A 69 -6.43 -11.27 -5.76
C LEU A 69 -7.92 -11.57 -5.96
N ILE A 70 -8.69 -10.61 -6.49
CA ILE A 70 -10.11 -10.78 -6.84
C ILE A 70 -10.26 -11.84 -7.93
N ASP A 71 -9.47 -11.76 -8.99
CA ASP A 71 -9.61 -12.62 -10.18
C ASP A 71 -9.13 -14.04 -9.94
N THR A 72 -8.06 -14.23 -9.15
CA THR A 72 -7.46 -15.55 -8.91
C THR A 72 -7.94 -16.20 -7.62
N LYS A 73 -8.58 -15.44 -6.71
CA LYS A 73 -8.97 -15.87 -5.35
C LYS A 73 -7.80 -16.42 -4.52
N SER A 74 -6.57 -16.07 -4.90
CA SER A 74 -5.30 -16.40 -4.24
C SER A 74 -4.22 -15.47 -4.78
N PHE A 75 -3.04 -15.44 -4.17
CA PHE A 75 -1.89 -14.77 -4.75
C PHE A 75 -1.45 -15.48 -6.05
N SER A 76 -1.20 -14.70 -7.10
CA SER A 76 -0.62 -15.16 -8.36
C SER A 76 0.36 -14.11 -8.88
N SER A 77 1.63 -14.48 -8.99
CA SER A 77 2.66 -13.59 -9.54
C SER A 77 2.34 -13.21 -10.98
N ALA A 78 1.82 -14.18 -11.73
CA ALA A 78 1.47 -14.05 -13.13
C ALA A 78 0.35 -13.01 -13.35
N SER A 79 -0.73 -13.11 -12.58
CA SER A 79 -1.85 -12.16 -12.63
C SER A 79 -1.44 -10.75 -12.14
N GLN A 80 -0.64 -10.68 -11.08
CA GLN A 80 -0.10 -9.40 -10.59
C GLN A 80 0.75 -8.69 -11.65
N LEU A 81 1.69 -9.42 -12.28
CA LEU A 81 2.53 -8.89 -13.34
C LEU A 81 1.72 -8.42 -14.54
N GLN A 82 0.71 -9.20 -14.97
CA GLN A 82 -0.16 -8.79 -16.07
C GLN A 82 -0.89 -7.48 -15.79
N ASN A 83 -1.46 -7.31 -14.60
CA ASN A 83 -2.14 -6.07 -14.25
C ASN A 83 -1.16 -4.88 -14.24
N TYR A 84 0.05 -5.05 -13.70
CA TYR A 84 1.07 -3.99 -13.73
C TYR A 84 1.57 -3.67 -15.13
N ILE A 85 1.77 -4.68 -15.99
CA ILE A 85 2.17 -4.48 -17.40
C ILE A 85 1.04 -3.77 -18.16
N ALA A 86 -0.22 -4.16 -17.94
CA ALA A 86 -1.37 -3.49 -18.55
C ALA A 86 -1.46 -2.02 -18.10
N TRP A 87 -1.23 -1.73 -16.83
CA TRP A 87 -1.12 -0.36 -16.34
C TRP A 87 0.02 0.39 -17.05
N PHE A 88 1.22 -0.18 -17.04
CA PHE A 88 2.43 0.41 -17.62
C PHE A 88 2.29 0.76 -19.11
N HIS A 89 1.66 -0.10 -19.91
CA HIS A 89 1.54 0.13 -21.37
C HIS A 89 0.26 0.86 -21.79
N SER A 90 -0.83 0.70 -21.05
CA SER A 90 -2.16 1.15 -21.52
C SER A 90 -2.94 1.99 -20.51
N GLY A 91 -2.39 2.27 -19.33
CA GLY A 91 -3.09 3.00 -18.28
C GLY A 91 -4.25 2.23 -17.64
N TYR A 92 -4.23 0.90 -17.70
CA TYR A 92 -5.19 0.07 -16.98
C TYR A 92 -5.20 0.44 -15.49
N LEU A 93 -6.38 0.72 -14.94
CA LEU A 93 -6.57 1.20 -13.56
C LEU A 93 -5.75 2.45 -13.21
N SER A 94 -5.57 3.36 -14.18
CA SER A 94 -5.02 4.70 -13.96
C SER A 94 -6.12 5.75 -13.82
N SER A 95 -5.89 6.77 -12.97
CA SER A 95 -6.77 7.93 -12.84
C SER A 95 -6.93 8.70 -14.16
N THR A 96 -5.86 8.74 -14.96
CA THR A 96 -5.75 9.55 -16.19
C THR A 96 -5.92 8.75 -17.48
N GLY A 97 -6.15 7.43 -17.39
CA GLY A 97 -6.22 6.53 -18.54
C GLY A 97 -4.88 6.27 -19.25
N HIS A 98 -3.75 6.70 -18.67
CA HIS A 98 -2.40 6.35 -19.13
C HIS A 98 -1.46 6.15 -17.92
N CYS A 99 -0.35 5.43 -18.10
CA CYS A 99 0.67 5.32 -17.06
C CYS A 99 1.40 6.66 -16.89
N PHE A 100 1.49 7.15 -15.66
CA PHE A 100 2.33 8.28 -15.27
C PHE A 100 2.91 8.00 -13.88
N ASP A 101 3.83 8.85 -13.44
CA ASP A 101 4.51 8.78 -12.14
C ASP A 101 5.33 7.53 -11.82
N ILE A 102 5.44 6.60 -12.76
CA ILE A 102 6.14 5.33 -12.54
C ILE A 102 7.60 5.54 -12.10
N GLY A 103 7.90 5.07 -10.89
CA GLY A 103 9.25 5.05 -10.35
C GLY A 103 10.26 4.30 -11.24
N ASN A 104 11.52 4.76 -11.24
CA ASN A 104 12.56 4.23 -12.14
C ASN A 104 12.76 2.71 -12.06
N LEU A 105 12.80 2.15 -10.85
CA LEU A 105 12.97 0.70 -10.66
C LEU A 105 11.74 -0.07 -11.14
N THR A 106 10.53 0.40 -10.83
CA THR A 106 9.28 -0.19 -11.33
C THR A 106 9.29 -0.21 -12.86
N ARG A 107 9.65 0.90 -13.51
CA ARG A 107 9.77 0.97 -14.98
C ARG A 107 10.78 -0.05 -15.54
N ILE A 108 11.96 -0.16 -14.93
CA ILE A 108 13.01 -1.10 -15.36
C ILE A 108 12.52 -2.55 -15.24
N THR A 109 11.96 -2.91 -14.08
CA THR A 109 11.48 -4.27 -13.82
C THR A 109 10.29 -4.62 -14.69
N LEU A 110 9.30 -3.72 -14.86
CA LEU A 110 8.17 -3.96 -15.77
C LEU A 110 8.60 -4.02 -17.25
N SER A 111 9.65 -3.31 -17.66
CA SER A 111 10.23 -3.47 -19.00
C SER A 111 10.85 -4.86 -19.19
N PHE A 112 11.55 -5.37 -18.17
CA PHE A 112 12.04 -6.76 -18.16
C PHE A 112 10.87 -7.74 -18.27
N TRP A 113 9.85 -7.61 -17.42
CA TRP A 113 8.70 -8.52 -17.44
C TRP A 113 7.89 -8.43 -18.73
N SER A 114 7.73 -7.25 -19.32
CA SER A 114 7.03 -7.07 -20.60
C SER A 114 7.67 -7.84 -21.76
N SER A 115 8.95 -8.18 -21.65
CA SER A 115 9.66 -9.00 -22.64
C SER A 115 9.43 -10.51 -22.47
N HIS A 116 8.84 -10.92 -21.34
CA HIS A 116 8.68 -12.33 -20.94
C HIS A 116 7.24 -12.74 -20.62
N VAL A 117 6.36 -11.77 -20.33
CA VAL A 117 4.95 -11.97 -20.00
C VAL A 117 4.08 -11.31 -21.08
N PRO A 118 3.04 -11.98 -21.61
CA PRO A 118 2.19 -11.40 -22.64
C PRO A 118 1.49 -10.11 -22.18
N ASN A 119 1.53 -9.09 -23.04
CA ASN A 119 0.79 -7.83 -22.85
C ASN A 119 -0.68 -7.98 -23.32
N LYS A 120 -1.49 -8.70 -22.54
CA LYS A 120 -2.95 -8.76 -22.75
C LYS A 120 -3.68 -8.70 -21.40
N PRO A 121 -4.73 -7.88 -21.27
CA PRO A 121 -5.59 -7.92 -20.08
C PRO A 121 -6.25 -9.30 -19.97
N VAL A 122 -6.43 -9.79 -18.74
CA VAL A 122 -7.14 -11.05 -18.47
C VAL A 122 -8.60 -10.89 -18.91
N SER A 123 -8.91 -11.30 -20.15
CA SER A 123 -10.26 -11.75 -20.44
C SER A 123 -10.44 -13.08 -19.71
N SER A 124 -11.56 -13.25 -19.01
CA SER A 124 -11.84 -14.28 -17.99
C SER A 124 -11.78 -15.76 -18.44
N LYS A 125 -11.09 -16.10 -19.52
CA LYS A 125 -11.02 -17.46 -20.09
C LYS A 125 -9.65 -17.91 -20.62
N ALA A 126 -8.59 -17.09 -20.58
CA ALA A 126 -7.28 -17.45 -21.13
C ALA A 126 -6.16 -17.37 -20.08
N THR A 127 -6.25 -18.18 -19.02
CA THR A 127 -5.14 -18.42 -18.08
C THR A 127 -4.04 -19.31 -18.68
N SER A 128 -4.26 -19.91 -19.86
CA SER A 128 -3.32 -20.83 -20.52
C SER A 128 -2.07 -20.14 -21.08
N ASP A 129 -2.10 -18.82 -21.29
CA ASP A 129 -1.01 -18.06 -21.91
C ASP A 129 -0.08 -17.41 -20.87
N LEU A 130 -0.39 -17.55 -19.58
CA LEU A 130 0.41 -17.03 -18.48
C LEU A 130 1.58 -17.96 -18.17
N PRO A 131 2.80 -17.44 -17.93
CA PRO A 131 3.90 -18.26 -17.42
C PRO A 131 3.52 -18.87 -16.07
N SER A 132 3.96 -20.11 -15.84
CA SER A 132 3.79 -20.76 -14.54
C SER A 132 4.62 -20.05 -13.46
N GLU A 133 4.29 -20.29 -12.19
CA GLU A 133 5.05 -19.72 -11.07
C GLU A 133 6.53 -20.15 -11.13
N GLU A 134 6.84 -21.38 -11.55
CA GLU A 134 8.23 -21.84 -11.71
C GLU A 134 8.99 -21.03 -12.77
N VAL A 135 8.33 -20.67 -13.88
CA VAL A 135 8.95 -19.82 -14.92
C VAL A 135 9.20 -18.42 -14.39
N ILE A 136 8.24 -17.86 -13.64
CA ILE A 136 8.40 -16.54 -13.00
C ILE A 136 9.53 -16.57 -11.99
N GLU A 137 9.65 -17.62 -11.17
CA GLU A 137 10.72 -17.78 -10.19
C GLU A 137 12.11 -17.82 -10.85
N GLU A 138 12.27 -18.53 -11.97
CA GLU A 138 13.54 -18.54 -12.72
C GLU A 138 13.89 -17.16 -13.29
N LEU A 139 12.92 -16.48 -13.92
CA LEU A 139 13.12 -15.11 -14.43
C LEU A 139 13.40 -14.12 -13.30
N GLN A 140 12.76 -14.28 -12.15
CA GLN A 140 12.99 -13.47 -10.96
C GLN A 140 14.44 -13.64 -10.48
N LYS A 141 15.00 -14.85 -10.50
CA LYS A 141 16.42 -15.08 -10.18
C LYS A 141 17.34 -14.31 -11.12
N GLU A 142 16.99 -14.14 -12.39
CA GLU A 142 17.76 -13.32 -13.33
C GLU A 142 17.68 -11.83 -12.97
N LEU A 143 16.48 -11.33 -12.70
CA LEU A 143 16.27 -9.95 -12.29
C LEU A 143 17.02 -9.62 -10.98
N ASN A 144 17.03 -10.57 -10.04
CA ASN A 144 17.69 -10.42 -8.74
C ASN A 144 19.20 -10.20 -8.87
N LYS A 145 19.88 -10.81 -9.85
CA LYS A 145 21.34 -10.66 -10.06
C LYS A 145 21.74 -9.19 -10.24
N SER A 146 20.88 -8.39 -10.88
CA SER A 146 21.13 -6.99 -11.17
C SER A 146 20.41 -6.04 -10.22
N HIS A 147 19.23 -6.39 -9.71
CA HIS A 147 18.35 -5.45 -8.99
C HIS A 147 18.09 -5.79 -7.52
N ALA A 148 18.48 -6.96 -7.00
CA ALA A 148 18.36 -7.26 -5.56
C ALA A 148 19.52 -6.63 -4.77
N ARG A 149 19.59 -5.30 -4.74
CA ARG A 149 20.68 -4.52 -4.14
C ARG A 149 20.14 -3.38 -3.30
N GLU A 150 20.90 -2.96 -2.30
CA GLU A 150 20.53 -1.88 -1.37
C GLU A 150 20.19 -0.56 -2.07
N VAL A 151 20.87 -0.25 -3.18
CA VAL A 151 20.58 0.95 -3.99
C VAL A 151 19.16 0.97 -4.59
N TYR A 152 18.50 -0.20 -4.67
CA TYR A 152 17.16 -0.37 -5.20
C TYR A 152 16.10 -0.52 -4.10
N CYS A 153 16.39 -0.06 -2.88
CA CYS A 153 15.52 -0.16 -1.72
C CYS A 153 14.42 0.93 -1.68
N GLY A 154 13.72 1.11 -2.81
CA GLY A 154 12.65 2.11 -2.97
C GLY A 154 11.33 1.72 -2.31
N ASN A 155 10.47 2.68 -1.99
CA ASN A 155 9.16 2.44 -1.36
C ASN A 155 8.07 1.87 -2.29
N GLY A 156 8.31 1.77 -3.60
CA GLY A 156 7.27 1.46 -4.59
C GLY A 156 6.54 0.13 -4.44
N SER A 157 7.09 -0.86 -3.73
CA SER A 157 6.34 -2.07 -3.36
C SER A 157 5.52 -1.94 -2.07
N LEU A 158 6.00 -1.16 -1.11
CA LEU A 158 5.32 -0.93 0.16
C LEU A 158 4.05 -0.09 -0.04
N MET A 159 4.11 0.91 -0.92
CA MET A 159 2.99 1.81 -1.20
C MET A 159 1.69 1.11 -1.60
N ARG A 160 1.81 -0.09 -2.16
CA ARG A 160 0.72 -0.87 -2.76
C ARG A 160 0.40 -2.18 -2.06
N THR A 161 1.07 -2.51 -0.97
CA THR A 161 1.00 -3.87 -0.38
C THR A 161 -0.25 -4.12 0.46
N VAL A 162 -1.05 -3.09 0.77
CA VAL A 162 -2.23 -3.22 1.65
C VAL A 162 -3.20 -4.36 1.28
N PRO A 163 -3.46 -4.69 0.00
CA PRO A 163 -4.36 -5.80 -0.34
C PRO A 163 -3.89 -7.15 0.21
N ILE A 164 -2.58 -7.38 0.41
CA ILE A 164 -2.06 -8.63 0.98
C ILE A 164 -2.53 -8.79 2.43
N GLY A 165 -2.33 -7.77 3.27
CA GLY A 165 -2.76 -7.80 4.67
C GLY A 165 -4.28 -7.92 4.83
N LEU A 166 -5.05 -7.30 3.92
CA LEU A 166 -6.51 -7.42 3.90
C LEU A 166 -6.95 -8.83 3.49
N PHE A 167 -6.39 -9.37 2.42
CA PHE A 167 -6.84 -10.63 1.83
C PHE A 167 -6.43 -11.86 2.63
N TYR A 168 -5.30 -11.78 3.33
CA TYR A 168 -4.76 -12.87 4.14
C TYR A 168 -4.93 -12.63 5.66
N TYR A 169 -5.85 -11.75 6.07
CA TYR A 169 -5.98 -11.34 7.48
C TYR A 169 -6.25 -12.49 8.46
N SER A 170 -6.91 -13.55 8.00
CA SER A 170 -7.23 -14.76 8.75
C SER A 170 -6.24 -15.92 8.52
N SER A 171 -5.21 -15.70 7.71
CA SER A 171 -4.19 -16.70 7.40
C SER A 171 -3.03 -16.67 8.42
N SER A 172 -2.12 -17.64 8.30
CA SER A 172 -0.93 -17.66 9.14
C SER A 172 -0.03 -16.44 8.89
N GLU A 173 0.71 -16.00 9.91
CA GLU A 173 1.70 -14.93 9.72
C GLU A 173 2.78 -15.32 8.72
N GLU A 174 3.15 -16.61 8.65
CA GLU A 174 4.07 -17.14 7.65
C GLU A 174 3.57 -16.91 6.22
N ASP A 175 2.28 -17.15 5.96
CA ASP A 175 1.66 -16.89 4.66
C ASP A 175 1.65 -15.38 4.35
N ILE A 176 1.30 -14.53 5.33
CA ILE A 176 1.30 -13.08 5.14
C ILE A 176 2.71 -12.59 4.79
N VAL A 177 3.74 -13.06 5.49
CA VAL A 177 5.15 -12.77 5.18
C VAL A 177 5.49 -13.25 3.78
N LYS A 178 5.23 -14.51 3.46
CA LYS A 178 5.50 -15.12 2.16
C LYS A 178 4.88 -14.29 1.03
N TYR A 179 3.58 -14.02 1.07
CA TYR A 179 2.91 -13.31 -0.01
C TYR A 179 3.29 -11.83 -0.08
N SER A 180 3.65 -11.19 1.03
CA SER A 180 4.21 -9.82 1.02
C SER A 180 5.57 -9.77 0.31
N HIS A 181 6.44 -10.76 0.57
CA HIS A 181 7.72 -10.88 -0.11
C HIS A 181 7.56 -11.17 -1.60
N LEU A 182 6.68 -12.13 -1.96
CA LEU A 182 6.38 -12.45 -3.36
C LEU A 182 5.80 -11.23 -4.11
N ALA A 183 4.85 -10.50 -3.51
CA ALA A 183 4.26 -9.31 -4.12
C ALA A 183 5.29 -8.18 -4.33
N SER A 184 6.23 -8.02 -3.40
CA SER A 184 7.28 -7.00 -3.48
C SER A 184 8.31 -7.32 -4.56
N GLN A 185 8.84 -8.54 -4.57
CA GLN A 185 10.05 -8.87 -5.35
C GLN A 185 9.89 -8.73 -6.86
N LEU A 186 8.65 -8.83 -7.36
CA LEU A 186 8.31 -8.68 -8.77
C LEU A 186 8.72 -7.31 -9.34
N THR A 187 8.89 -6.30 -8.49
CA THR A 187 9.43 -4.99 -8.91
C THR A 187 10.56 -4.47 -8.02
N HIS A 188 10.56 -4.87 -6.74
CA HIS A 188 11.51 -4.42 -5.72
C HIS A 188 12.12 -5.66 -5.06
N PRO A 189 13.12 -6.29 -5.71
CA PRO A 189 13.64 -7.59 -5.30
C PRO A 189 14.60 -7.56 -4.11
N TYR A 190 14.96 -6.37 -3.62
CA TYR A 190 15.83 -6.30 -2.44
C TYR A 190 15.04 -6.67 -1.17
N HIS A 191 15.62 -7.54 -0.34
CA HIS A 191 14.90 -8.19 0.77
C HIS A 191 14.23 -7.22 1.75
N THR A 192 14.86 -6.08 2.04
CA THR A 192 14.32 -5.02 2.92
C THR A 192 12.96 -4.51 2.44
N ASN A 193 12.72 -4.47 1.13
CA ASN A 193 11.43 -4.07 0.58
C ASN A 193 10.31 -5.04 0.96
N GLY A 194 10.55 -6.34 0.76
CA GLY A 194 9.59 -7.40 1.11
C GLY A 194 9.35 -7.47 2.61
N GLU A 195 10.38 -7.24 3.41
CA GLU A 195 10.29 -7.24 4.87
C GLU A 195 9.48 -6.05 5.42
N ALA A 196 9.66 -4.85 4.84
CA ALA A 196 8.82 -3.69 5.14
C ALA A 196 7.35 -3.94 4.74
N CYS A 197 7.11 -4.58 3.59
CA CYS A 197 5.77 -4.98 3.17
C CYS A 197 5.14 -6.01 4.13
N ALA A 198 5.95 -6.95 4.62
CA ALA A 198 5.50 -8.02 5.52
C ALA A 198 5.05 -7.48 6.88
N VAL A 199 5.86 -6.64 7.54
CA VAL A 199 5.47 -6.06 8.83
C VAL A 199 4.24 -5.16 8.71
N TYR A 200 4.13 -4.39 7.61
CA TYR A 200 2.94 -3.59 7.31
C TYR A 200 1.70 -4.47 7.13
N SER A 201 1.81 -5.54 6.32
CA SER A 201 0.69 -6.43 6.04
C SER A 201 0.24 -7.22 7.27
N ILE A 202 1.17 -7.61 8.15
CA ILE A 202 0.85 -8.22 9.45
C ILE A 202 0.07 -7.25 10.34
N LEU A 203 0.45 -5.97 10.37
CA LEU A 203 -0.24 -4.97 11.16
C LEU A 203 -1.68 -4.78 10.67
N VAL A 204 -1.87 -4.70 9.35
CA VAL A 204 -3.21 -4.64 8.73
C VAL A 204 -4.02 -5.89 9.05
N ALA A 205 -3.44 -7.09 8.88
CA ALA A 205 -4.10 -8.35 9.19
C ALA A 205 -4.55 -8.44 10.66
N TYR A 206 -3.68 -8.03 11.59
CA TYR A 206 -3.98 -7.98 13.03
C TYR A 206 -5.14 -7.05 13.37
N ILE A 207 -5.21 -5.89 12.70
CA ILE A 207 -6.31 -4.93 12.86
C ILE A 207 -7.65 -5.55 12.45
N LEU A 208 -7.67 -6.38 11.41
CA LEU A 208 -8.87 -7.06 10.95
C LEU A 208 -9.25 -8.27 11.83
N SER A 209 -8.28 -9.11 12.20
CA SER A 209 -8.53 -10.39 12.91
C SER A 209 -9.04 -10.22 14.35
N THR A 210 -8.62 -9.15 15.02
CA THR A 210 -9.09 -8.84 16.39
C THR A 210 -10.54 -8.35 16.44
N GLY A 211 -11.17 -8.11 15.29
CA GLY A 211 -12.59 -7.77 15.18
C GLY A 211 -13.57 -8.94 15.33
N GLU A 212 -13.11 -10.20 15.27
CA GLU A 212 -13.97 -11.39 15.17
C GLU A 212 -14.14 -12.17 16.49
N THR A 213 -13.14 -12.19 17.38
CA THR A 213 -13.20 -13.00 18.61
C THR A 213 -13.78 -12.22 19.78
N SER A 214 -15.10 -12.28 19.94
CA SER A 214 -15.88 -11.80 21.10
C SER A 214 -15.82 -10.28 21.36
N ALA A 215 -16.81 -9.59 20.77
CA ALA A 215 -17.04 -8.14 20.78
C ALA A 215 -16.09 -7.34 19.88
N THR A 216 -16.45 -7.21 18.59
CA THR A 216 -16.58 -5.94 17.81
C THR A 216 -15.71 -4.71 18.15
N THR A 217 -14.53 -4.87 18.73
CA THR A 217 -13.68 -3.76 19.16
C THR A 217 -12.45 -3.70 18.29
N THR A 218 -12.31 -2.58 17.56
CA THR A 218 -11.04 -2.17 16.97
C THR A 218 -9.93 -2.33 18.01
N PRO A 219 -8.79 -2.98 17.69
CA PRO A 219 -7.70 -3.09 18.65
C PRO A 219 -7.22 -1.69 19.03
N SER A 220 -6.74 -1.52 20.27
CA SER A 220 -6.11 -0.25 20.64
C SER A 220 -4.82 -0.05 19.86
N LYS A 221 -4.40 1.21 19.67
CA LYS A 221 -3.07 1.50 19.09
C LYS A 221 -1.93 0.86 19.85
N LYS A 222 -2.09 0.73 21.18
CA LYS A 222 -1.16 -0.02 22.02
C LYS A 222 -1.08 -1.48 21.60
N ALA A 223 -2.21 -2.17 21.45
CA ALA A 223 -2.22 -3.56 21.02
C ALA A 223 -1.62 -3.75 19.61
N ALA A 224 -1.92 -2.83 18.68
CA ALA A 224 -1.33 -2.81 17.35
C ALA A 224 0.20 -2.59 17.39
N PHE A 225 0.68 -1.69 18.27
CA PHE A 225 2.11 -1.47 18.50
C PHE A 225 2.81 -2.69 19.13
N GLU A 226 2.21 -3.32 20.14
CA GLU A 226 2.75 -4.57 20.71
C GLU A 226 2.86 -5.65 19.64
N LYS A 227 1.87 -5.76 18.75
CA LYS A 227 1.95 -6.68 17.62
C LYS A 227 3.10 -6.33 16.68
N PHE A 228 3.26 -5.06 16.31
CA PHE A 228 4.40 -4.59 15.50
C PHE A 228 5.75 -4.97 16.14
N LYS A 229 5.89 -4.84 17.46
CA LYS A 229 7.10 -5.19 18.20
C LYS A 229 7.44 -6.68 18.19
N THR A 230 6.47 -7.57 17.94
CA THR A 230 6.74 -9.01 17.77
C THR A 230 7.43 -9.37 16.46
N PHE A 231 7.47 -8.46 15.49
CA PHE A 231 8.08 -8.73 14.19
C PHE A 231 9.61 -8.74 14.30
N GLU A 232 10.22 -9.86 13.92
CA GLU A 232 11.68 -10.03 13.97
C GLU A 232 12.34 -9.58 12.67
N PHE A 233 12.88 -8.36 12.67
CA PHE A 233 13.59 -7.84 11.52
C PHE A 233 14.92 -8.57 11.25
N GLN A 234 15.07 -9.10 10.04
CA GLN A 234 16.32 -9.59 9.47
C GLN A 234 17.15 -8.46 8.86
N SER A 235 16.49 -7.46 8.24
CA SER A 235 17.17 -6.30 7.70
C SER A 235 17.69 -5.42 8.83
N LYS A 236 19.01 -5.26 8.89
CA LYS A 236 19.68 -4.43 9.89
C LYS A 236 19.18 -2.99 9.89
N VAL A 237 18.92 -2.40 8.72
CA VAL A 237 18.49 -0.99 8.63
C VAL A 237 17.06 -0.78 9.17
N LEU A 238 16.15 -1.72 8.94
CA LEU A 238 14.81 -1.69 9.55
C LEU A 238 14.92 -1.90 11.07
N LYS A 239 15.68 -2.92 11.48
CA LYS A 239 15.90 -3.22 12.91
C LYS A 239 16.45 -2.03 13.68
N ASP A 240 17.53 -1.42 13.19
CA ASP A 240 18.16 -0.26 13.82
C ASP A 240 17.22 0.94 13.84
N ARG A 241 16.47 1.16 12.75
CA ARG A 241 15.53 2.27 12.66
C ARG A 241 14.42 2.14 13.70
N PHE A 242 13.83 0.96 13.84
CA PHE A 242 12.69 0.77 14.74
C PHE A 242 13.08 0.46 16.19
N ALA A 243 14.37 0.20 16.47
CA ALA A 243 14.87 0.02 17.84
C ALA A 243 14.66 1.25 18.74
N VAL A 244 14.53 2.44 18.17
CA VAL A 244 14.29 3.69 18.92
C VAL A 244 12.86 3.85 19.45
N TYR A 245 11.94 2.98 19.04
CA TYR A 245 10.54 2.96 19.50
C TYR A 245 10.37 1.80 20.49
N GLU A 246 10.59 2.08 21.77
CA GLU A 246 10.42 1.12 22.86
C GLU A 246 8.96 1.06 23.32
N THR A 247 8.29 2.21 23.28
CA THR A 247 6.90 2.43 23.72
C THR A 247 6.08 3.11 22.61
N LEU A 248 4.75 3.06 22.72
CA LEU A 248 3.87 3.76 21.79
C LEU A 248 4.09 5.28 21.83
N GLU A 249 4.36 5.81 23.03
CA GLU A 249 4.58 7.22 23.30
C GLU A 249 5.82 7.79 22.59
N ASP A 250 6.77 6.93 22.20
CA ASP A 250 7.95 7.34 21.43
C ASP A 250 7.57 7.89 20.05
N PHE A 251 6.49 7.42 19.43
CA PHE A 251 5.98 8.00 18.18
C PHE A 251 5.44 9.42 18.40
N GLY A 252 4.76 9.67 19.52
CA GLY A 252 4.18 10.97 19.84
C GLY A 252 5.23 12.01 20.25
N SER A 253 6.29 11.59 20.94
CA SER A 253 7.36 12.47 21.43
C SER A 253 8.45 12.77 20.39
N ARG A 254 8.53 11.97 19.33
CA ARG A 254 9.53 12.16 18.28
C ARG A 254 9.30 13.44 17.49
N GLU A 255 10.32 14.27 17.45
CA GLU A 255 10.28 15.53 16.70
C GLU A 255 10.08 15.28 15.19
N GLU A 256 9.13 15.99 14.59
CA GLU A 256 8.79 15.89 13.17
C GLU A 256 10.03 16.02 12.26
N LYS A 257 10.99 16.90 12.60
CA LYS A 257 12.23 17.12 11.82
C LYS A 257 13.12 15.88 11.68
N LEU A 258 12.95 14.87 12.54
CA LEU A 258 13.70 13.61 12.50
C LEU A 258 13.01 12.54 11.64
N ILE A 259 11.74 12.75 11.30
CA ILE A 259 11.00 11.88 10.38
C ILE A 259 11.38 12.26 8.96
N SER A 260 11.83 11.29 8.18
CA SER A 260 12.11 11.47 6.75
C SER A 260 10.96 10.88 5.93
N SER A 261 10.61 11.53 4.83
CA SER A 261 9.56 11.09 3.89
C SER A 261 10.13 10.94 2.48
N SER A 262 11.34 10.41 2.35
CA SER A 262 11.96 10.19 1.03
C SER A 262 11.51 8.85 0.42
N GLY A 263 11.86 8.62 -0.84
CA GLY A 263 11.58 7.35 -1.54
C GLY A 263 12.32 6.10 -1.05
N PHE A 264 12.93 6.14 0.15
CA PHE A 264 13.58 4.98 0.77
C PHE A 264 12.54 4.25 1.63
N VAL A 265 12.36 2.95 1.42
CA VAL A 265 11.26 2.18 2.03
C VAL A 265 11.21 2.29 3.56
N VAL A 266 12.36 2.39 4.22
CA VAL A 266 12.45 2.53 5.69
C VAL A 266 11.94 3.89 6.16
N HIS A 267 12.24 4.96 5.42
CA HIS A 267 11.72 6.29 5.71
C HIS A 267 10.20 6.34 5.53
N SER A 268 9.70 5.78 4.43
CA SER A 268 8.25 5.79 4.17
C SER A 268 7.46 4.98 5.19
N LEU A 269 7.96 3.80 5.58
CA LEU A 269 7.35 3.01 6.65
C LEU A 269 7.38 3.74 8.01
N GLU A 270 8.52 4.35 8.39
CA GLU A 270 8.63 5.13 9.63
C GLU A 270 7.65 6.31 9.63
N ALA A 271 7.57 7.07 8.54
CA ALA A 271 6.69 8.23 8.43
C ALA A 271 5.20 7.85 8.54
N ALA A 272 4.77 6.79 7.86
CA ALA A 272 3.39 6.31 7.92
C ALA A 272 3.03 5.79 9.32
N LEU A 273 3.91 5.00 9.95
CA LEU A 273 3.69 4.52 11.32
C LEU A 273 3.74 5.65 12.35
N TRP A 274 4.61 6.65 12.16
CA TRP A 274 4.65 7.84 13.00
C TRP A 274 3.34 8.60 12.94
N ALA A 275 2.82 8.89 11.75
CA ALA A 275 1.53 9.56 11.62
C ALA A 275 0.39 8.70 12.19
N PHE A 276 0.39 7.39 11.92
CA PHE A 276 -0.61 6.47 12.45
C PHE A 276 -0.61 6.41 13.98
N PHE A 277 0.53 6.19 14.63
CA PHE A 277 0.58 6.00 16.08
C PHE A 277 0.50 7.30 16.89
N SER A 278 0.72 8.47 16.28
CA SER A 278 0.78 9.76 16.98
C SER A 278 -0.40 10.72 16.75
N THR A 279 -1.45 10.28 16.08
CA THR A 279 -2.69 11.05 15.83
C THR A 279 -3.90 10.28 16.32
N GLU A 280 -5.11 10.83 16.32
CA GLU A 280 -6.31 10.10 16.80
C GLU A 280 -7.42 9.96 15.75
N SER A 281 -7.25 10.53 14.57
CA SER A 281 -8.18 10.39 13.45
C SER A 281 -7.47 10.11 12.13
N TRP A 282 -8.23 9.56 11.18
CA TRP A 282 -7.75 9.31 9.82
C TRP A 282 -7.32 10.62 9.13
N GLU A 283 -8.14 11.67 9.25
CA GLU A 283 -7.87 12.98 8.65
C GLU A 283 -6.61 13.64 9.23
N GLU A 284 -6.49 13.66 10.55
CA GLU A 284 -5.34 14.27 11.23
C GLU A 284 -4.02 13.61 10.81
N GLY A 285 -3.96 12.28 10.79
CA GLY A 285 -2.74 11.58 10.38
C GLY A 285 -2.45 11.71 8.87
N ALA A 286 -3.47 11.73 8.02
CA ALA A 286 -3.30 11.97 6.58
C ALA A 286 -2.67 13.34 6.35
N LEU A 287 -3.24 14.39 6.94
CA LEU A 287 -2.69 15.74 6.85
C LEU A 287 -1.28 15.82 7.46
N LYS A 288 -1.05 15.15 8.60
CA LYS A 288 0.26 15.15 9.27
C LYS A 288 1.36 14.54 8.40
N VAL A 289 1.08 13.42 7.72
CA VAL A 289 2.11 12.72 6.93
C VAL A 289 2.40 13.41 5.61
N VAL A 290 1.38 13.87 4.87
CA VAL A 290 1.58 14.52 3.56
C VAL A 290 2.28 15.88 3.68
N ASN A 291 2.08 16.58 4.81
CA ASN A 291 2.77 17.85 5.08
C ASN A 291 4.28 17.68 5.37
N LEU A 292 4.80 16.45 5.44
CA LEU A 292 6.24 16.21 5.47
C LEU A 292 6.92 16.58 4.14
N GLY A 293 6.18 16.62 3.02
CA GLY A 293 6.72 16.85 1.67
C GLY A 293 7.60 15.68 1.20
N ASP A 294 8.50 15.98 0.26
CA ASP A 294 9.38 15.00 -0.40
C ASP A 294 8.54 13.95 -1.15
N ASP A 295 8.53 12.69 -0.73
CA ASP A 295 7.71 11.62 -1.30
C ASP A 295 6.36 11.52 -0.56
N ALA A 296 5.57 12.59 -0.70
CA ALA A 296 4.42 12.90 0.16
C ALA A 296 3.17 12.05 -0.14
N ASP A 297 2.92 11.77 -1.42
CA ASP A 297 1.90 10.83 -1.88
C ASP A 297 2.19 9.42 -1.38
N THR A 298 3.42 8.91 -1.49
CA THR A 298 3.72 7.54 -1.05
C THR A 298 3.54 7.36 0.44
N VAL A 299 4.07 8.27 1.26
CA VAL A 299 3.85 8.18 2.72
C VAL A 299 2.38 8.37 3.08
N GLY A 300 1.66 9.17 2.28
CA GLY A 300 0.20 9.31 2.33
C GLY A 300 -0.50 7.97 2.06
N ALA A 301 -0.23 7.33 0.92
CA ALA A 301 -0.79 6.05 0.51
C ALA A 301 -0.60 4.94 1.56
N ILE A 302 0.63 4.79 2.06
CA ILE A 302 0.96 3.79 3.09
C ILE A 302 0.18 4.08 4.38
N TYR A 303 0.16 5.35 4.83
CA TYR A 303 -0.65 5.74 5.99
C TYR A 303 -2.13 5.48 5.74
N GLY A 304 -2.65 5.90 4.59
CA GLY A 304 -4.07 5.88 4.24
C GLY A 304 -4.64 4.46 4.22
N GLY A 305 -3.87 3.50 3.70
CA GLY A 305 -4.23 2.08 3.74
C GLY A 305 -4.33 1.52 5.16
N LEU A 306 -3.31 1.77 5.99
CA LEU A 306 -3.27 1.29 7.37
C LEU A 306 -4.35 1.95 8.23
N ALA A 307 -4.43 3.28 8.17
CA ALA A 307 -5.41 4.06 8.90
C ALA A 307 -6.83 3.74 8.43
N GLY A 308 -7.04 3.49 7.14
CA GLY A 308 -8.32 3.07 6.58
C GLY A 308 -8.79 1.71 7.11
N ALA A 309 -7.87 0.73 7.21
CA ALA A 309 -8.15 -0.55 7.85
C ALA A 309 -8.51 -0.40 9.35
N TYR A 310 -7.90 0.57 10.03
CA TYR A 310 -8.09 0.82 11.45
C TYR A 310 -9.38 1.59 11.78
N TYR A 311 -9.58 2.73 11.13
CA TYR A 311 -10.67 3.68 11.40
C TYR A 311 -11.93 3.41 10.57
N GLY A 312 -11.83 2.62 9.50
CA GLY A 312 -12.94 2.34 8.59
C GLY A 312 -13.20 3.45 7.58
N LEU A 313 -14.06 3.14 6.61
CA LEU A 313 -14.44 4.01 5.51
C LEU A 313 -15.07 5.33 5.98
N GLU A 314 -15.91 5.26 7.01
CA GLU A 314 -16.67 6.40 7.52
C GLU A 314 -15.78 7.47 8.18
N ALA A 315 -14.56 7.12 8.57
CA ALA A 315 -13.59 8.07 9.14
C ALA A 315 -12.87 8.91 8.09
N ILE A 316 -12.92 8.51 6.82
CA ILE A 316 -12.33 9.26 5.71
C ILE A 316 -13.30 10.38 5.31
N PRO A 317 -12.88 11.66 5.27
CA PRO A 317 -13.75 12.78 4.94
C PRO A 317 -14.54 12.53 3.65
N GLU A 318 -15.87 12.60 3.75
CA GLU A 318 -16.76 12.32 2.62
C GLU A 318 -16.47 13.24 1.44
N THR A 319 -16.20 14.52 1.71
CA THR A 319 -15.81 15.52 0.69
C THR A 319 -14.54 15.13 -0.07
N TRP A 320 -13.64 14.35 0.54
CA TRP A 320 -12.43 13.88 -0.11
C TRP A 320 -12.72 12.63 -0.94
N ARG A 321 -13.47 11.67 -0.39
CA ARG A 321 -13.89 10.47 -1.12
C ARG A 321 -14.68 10.82 -2.38
N GLU A 322 -15.60 11.78 -2.29
CA GLU A 322 -16.49 12.16 -3.39
C GLU A 322 -15.79 12.91 -4.53
N ARG A 323 -14.64 13.54 -4.27
CA ARG A 323 -13.85 14.27 -5.28
C ARG A 323 -12.72 13.44 -5.89
N LEU A 324 -12.58 12.16 -5.53
CA LEU A 324 -11.60 11.29 -6.16
C LEU A 324 -11.86 11.18 -7.67
N MET A 325 -10.81 11.34 -8.46
CA MET A 325 -10.84 10.99 -9.87
C MET A 325 -11.08 9.48 -9.98
N GLN A 326 -11.87 9.01 -10.96
CA GLN A 326 -12.18 7.58 -11.11
C GLN A 326 -12.71 6.90 -9.82
N LYS A 327 -13.43 7.64 -8.96
CA LYS A 327 -13.99 7.13 -7.69
C LYS A 327 -14.71 5.80 -7.85
N ASP A 328 -15.52 5.65 -8.91
CA ASP A 328 -16.29 4.44 -9.16
C ASP A 328 -15.38 3.22 -9.38
N THR A 329 -14.29 3.38 -10.12
CA THR A 329 -13.26 2.33 -10.29
C THR A 329 -12.64 1.91 -8.96
N VAL A 330 -12.28 2.87 -8.10
CA VAL A 330 -11.72 2.58 -6.77
C VAL A 330 -12.74 1.83 -5.91
N ASN A 331 -13.99 2.28 -5.91
CA ASN A 331 -15.09 1.65 -5.18
C ASN A 331 -15.39 0.23 -5.67
N GLU A 332 -15.38 0.00 -6.99
CA GLU A 332 -15.61 -1.31 -7.59
C GLU A 332 -14.54 -2.34 -7.16
N ILE A 333 -13.27 -1.95 -7.15
CA ILE A 333 -12.17 -2.81 -6.69
C ILE A 333 -12.27 -3.05 -5.18
N ALA A 334 -12.56 -2.02 -4.38
CA ALA A 334 -12.72 -2.14 -2.94
C ALA A 334 -13.88 -3.09 -2.56
N GLU A 335 -15.03 -2.96 -3.24
CA GLU A 335 -16.19 -3.83 -3.13
C GLU A 335 -15.88 -5.27 -3.56
N GLY A 336 -15.20 -5.44 -4.70
CA GLY A 336 -14.81 -6.75 -5.20
C GLY A 336 -13.86 -7.48 -4.25
N LEU A 337 -12.90 -6.76 -3.67
CA LEU A 337 -11.96 -7.31 -2.70
C LEU A 337 -12.67 -7.76 -1.43
N TRP A 338 -13.61 -6.95 -0.90
CA TRP A 338 -14.42 -7.34 0.24
C TRP A 338 -15.23 -8.60 -0.03
N LYS A 339 -15.93 -8.68 -1.18
CA LYS A 339 -16.73 -9.85 -1.56
C LYS A 339 -15.90 -11.13 -1.61
N VAL A 340 -14.75 -11.11 -2.29
CA VAL A 340 -13.90 -12.32 -2.40
C VAL A 340 -13.32 -12.75 -1.05
N ILE A 341 -13.06 -11.79 -0.14
CA ILE A 341 -12.59 -12.10 1.22
C ILE A 341 -13.68 -12.82 2.02
N VAL A 342 -14.91 -12.30 2.00
CA VAL A 342 -16.05 -12.93 2.71
C VAL A 342 -16.35 -14.30 2.12
N GLU A 343 -16.41 -14.44 0.79
CA GLU A 343 -16.61 -15.73 0.12
C GLU A 343 -15.57 -16.79 0.52
N ARG A 344 -14.32 -16.38 0.81
CA ARG A 344 -13.26 -17.29 1.26
C ARG A 344 -13.39 -17.70 2.73
N GLY A 345 -13.95 -16.84 3.58
CA GLY A 345 -14.17 -17.12 4.99
C GLY A 345 -15.34 -18.07 5.28
N ASP A 346 -16.30 -18.16 4.35
CA ASP A 346 -17.47 -19.05 4.45
C ASP A 346 -17.18 -20.51 3.99
N ASN A 347 -15.95 -20.83 3.57
CA ASN A 347 -15.51 -22.16 3.09
C ASN A 347 -14.56 -22.86 4.06
#